data_AF-A0A2P2CYC9-F1
#
_entry.id   AF-A0A2P2CYC9-F1
#
_cell.length_a   1.000
_cell.length_b   1.000
_cell.length_c   1.000
_cell.angle_alpha   90.00
_cell.angle_beta   90.00
_cell.angle_gamma   90.00
#
_symmetry.space_group_name_H-M   'P 1'
#
loop_
_entity.id
_entity.type
_entity.pdbx_description
1 polymer ?
#
loop_
_entity_poly.entity_id
_entity_poly.type
_entity_poly.pdbx_seq_one_letter_code
_entity_poly.pdbx_strand_id
1 'polypeptide(L)'
;MKIKVAHLLRKTEEIDRDLTELGKIKERIAADRDYSESLKVSIGAEMDKLSSQKQEMLSMKTKETPSDWNSSGNPSGARAAEGLYQDNEKRLTREISVEIQGKKQQPARKTIHKY
;
A
#
# COMPACT_ATOMS: atom_id res chain seq x y z
N MET A 1 -7.86 -0.49 -28.40
CA MET A 1 -7.45 -0.98 -27.07
C MET A 1 -8.21 -0.18 -26.01
N LYS A 2 -9.01 -0.82 -25.13
CA LYS A 2 -9.75 -0.13 -24.06
C LYS A 2 -8.99 -0.32 -22.74
N ILE A 3 -8.32 0.73 -22.26
CA ILE A 3 -7.62 0.69 -20.96
C ILE A 3 -8.59 1.17 -19.88
N LYS A 4 -8.80 0.37 -18.84
CA LYS A 4 -9.61 0.78 -17.68
C LYS A 4 -8.82 1.79 -16.86
N VAL A 5 -9.50 2.82 -16.33
CA VAL A 5 -8.91 3.84 -15.44
C VAL A 5 -8.17 3.20 -14.25
N ALA A 6 -8.71 2.11 -13.69
CA ALA A 6 -8.04 1.35 -12.62
C ALA A 6 -6.64 0.83 -13.00
N HIS A 7 -6.42 0.46 -14.27
CA HIS A 7 -5.09 0.04 -14.73
C HIS A 7 -4.12 1.22 -14.84
N LEU A 8 -4.60 2.41 -15.22
CA LEU A 8 -3.79 3.63 -15.22
C LEU A 8 -3.37 4.00 -13.80
N LEU A 9 -4.31 3.97 -12.85
CA LEU A 9 -4.03 4.28 -11.44
C LEU A 9 -3.03 3.30 -10.83
N ARG A 10 -3.21 2.00 -11.07
CA ARG A 10 -2.23 0.99 -10.63
C ARG A 10 -0.85 1.25 -11.20
N LYS A 11 -0.78 1.64 -12.47
CA LYS A 11 0.49 1.92 -13.14
C LYS A 11 1.15 3.20 -12.62
N THR A 12 0.37 4.21 -12.23
CA THR A 12 0.93 5.41 -11.56
C THR A 12 1.47 5.08 -10.16
N GLU A 13 0.85 4.17 -9.41
CA GLU A 13 1.37 3.71 -8.12
C GLU A 13 2.67 2.90 -8.28
N GLU A 14 2.79 2.09 -9.34
CA GLU A 14 4.04 1.43 -9.70
C GLU A 14 5.16 2.46 -9.94
N ILE A 15 4.88 3.48 -10.76
CA ILE A 15 5.85 4.55 -11.04
C ILE A 15 6.30 5.26 -9.76
N ASP A 16 5.39 5.54 -8.83
CA ASP A 16 5.74 6.19 -7.55
C ASP A 16 6.64 5.33 -6.67
N ARG A 17 6.44 4.00 -6.67
CA ARG A 17 7.36 3.08 -6.00
C ARG A 17 8.73 3.08 -6.67
N ASP A 18 8.78 2.98 -7.99
CA ASP A 18 10.02 2.95 -8.76
C ASP A 18 10.84 4.24 -8.54
N LEU A 19 10.18 5.42 -8.54
CA LEU A 19 10.82 6.70 -8.24
C LEU A 19 11.43 6.72 -6.83
N THR A 20 10.72 6.17 -5.85
CA THR A 20 11.20 6.09 -4.46
C THR A 20 12.42 5.17 -4.36
N GLU A 21 12.41 4.02 -5.05
CA GLU A 21 13.51 3.07 -5.06
C GLU A 21 14.73 3.62 -5.80
N LEU A 22 14.55 4.22 -6.97
CA LEU A 22 15.61 4.87 -7.74
C LEU A 22 16.26 6.02 -6.96
N GLY A 23 15.48 6.80 -6.21
CA GLY A 23 16.01 7.83 -5.30
C GLY A 23 16.95 7.24 -4.24
N LYS A 24 16.53 6.16 -3.58
CA LYS A 24 17.37 5.45 -2.58
C LYS A 24 18.64 4.87 -3.21
N ILE A 25 18.55 4.34 -4.43
CA ILE A 25 19.72 3.80 -5.15
C ILE A 25 20.69 4.95 -5.46
N LYS A 26 20.19 6.06 -6.01
CA LYS A 26 20.98 7.24 -6.35
C LYS A 26 21.77 7.79 -5.15
N GLU A 27 21.14 7.85 -3.98
CA GLU A 27 21.76 8.32 -2.74
C GLU A 27 22.85 7.39 -2.19
N ARG A 28 22.71 6.08 -2.45
CA ARG A 28 23.65 5.06 -1.95
C ARG A 28 24.85 4.82 -2.87
N ILE A 29 24.92 5.48 -4.03
CA ILE A 29 26.06 5.36 -4.93
C ILE A 29 27.29 6.00 -4.28
N ALA A 30 28.32 5.18 -4.07
CA ALA A 30 29.58 5.60 -3.49
C ALA A 30 30.26 6.67 -4.35
N ALA A 31 30.73 7.77 -3.78
CA ALA A 31 31.27 8.91 -4.54
C ALA A 31 32.74 8.73 -5.00
N ASP A 32 33.40 7.67 -4.56
CA ASP A 32 34.83 7.39 -4.77
C ASP A 32 35.13 6.60 -6.05
N ARG A 33 34.10 6.21 -6.81
CA ARG A 33 34.27 5.44 -8.05
C ARG A 33 34.09 6.32 -9.27
N ASP A 34 34.93 6.11 -10.27
CA ASP A 34 34.97 6.91 -11.50
C ASP A 34 33.63 6.91 -12.29
N TYR A 35 32.85 5.83 -12.17
CA TYR A 35 31.56 5.70 -12.85
C TYR A 35 30.37 6.32 -12.09
N SER A 36 30.57 6.73 -10.84
CA SER A 36 29.47 7.08 -9.93
C SER A 36 28.67 8.29 -10.38
N GLU A 37 29.35 9.32 -10.89
CA GLU A 37 28.66 10.52 -11.37
C GLU A 37 27.86 10.24 -12.64
N SER A 38 28.42 9.48 -13.58
CA SER A 38 27.69 9.06 -14.78
C SER A 38 26.45 8.22 -14.43
N LEU A 39 26.57 7.31 -13.47
CA LEU A 39 25.46 6.48 -13.01
C LEU A 39 24.37 7.32 -12.31
N LYS A 40 24.73 8.27 -11.45
CA LYS A 40 23.76 9.20 -10.81
C LYS A 40 23.02 10.05 -11.84
N VAL A 41 23.71 10.50 -12.89
CA VAL A 41 23.11 11.25 -14.00
C VAL A 41 22.12 10.37 -14.77
N SER A 42 22.52 9.15 -15.12
CA SER A 42 21.64 8.20 -15.83
C SER A 42 20.40 7.84 -15.02
N ILE A 43 20.54 7.60 -13.71
CA ILE A 43 19.39 7.35 -12.83
C ILE A 43 18.50 8.59 -12.74
N GLY A 44 19.08 9.78 -12.63
CA GLY A 44 18.33 11.03 -12.65
C GLY A 44 17.47 11.19 -13.91
N ALA A 45 18.06 10.92 -15.08
CA ALA A 45 17.35 10.99 -16.35
C ALA A 45 16.18 9.98 -16.44
N GLU A 46 16.34 8.75 -15.92
CA GLU A 46 15.24 7.78 -15.89
C GLU A 46 14.15 8.20 -14.90
N MET A 47 14.50 8.80 -13.75
CA MET A 47 13.52 9.35 -12.81
C MET A 47 12.69 10.48 -13.45
N ASP A 48 13.33 11.39 -14.20
CA ASP A 48 12.64 12.49 -14.88
C ASP A 48 11.68 11.97 -15.97
N LYS A 49 12.09 10.92 -16.69
CA LYS A 49 11.25 10.24 -17.68
C LYS A 49 10.04 9.55 -17.05
N LEU A 50 10.23 8.84 -15.93
CA LEU A 50 9.14 8.21 -15.18
C LEU A 50 8.14 9.25 -14.64
N SER A 51 8.65 10.37 -14.11
CA SER A 51 7.82 11.50 -13.66
C SER A 51 7.00 12.10 -14.81
N SER A 52 7.63 12.29 -15.97
CA SER A 52 6.95 12.79 -17.17
C SER A 52 5.85 11.83 -17.65
N GLN A 53 6.13 10.51 -17.67
CA GLN A 53 5.16 9.49 -18.03
C GLN A 53 3.96 9.48 -17.07
N LYS A 54 4.20 9.64 -15.76
CA LYS A 54 3.12 9.77 -14.76
C LYS A 54 2.26 10.99 -15.06
N GLN A 55 2.86 12.16 -15.31
CA GLN A 55 2.12 13.37 -15.65
C GLN A 55 1.28 13.20 -16.92
N GLU A 56 1.85 12.59 -17.96
CA GLU A 56 1.13 12.28 -19.19
C GLU A 56 -0.09 11.40 -18.91
N MET A 57 0.09 10.30 -18.17
CA MET A 57 -1.00 9.39 -17.80
C MET A 57 -2.12 10.07 -17.02
N LEU A 58 -1.78 10.97 -16.09
CA LEU A 58 -2.77 11.74 -15.31
C LEU A 58 -3.46 12.83 -16.14
N SER A 59 -2.81 13.32 -17.20
CA SER A 59 -3.39 14.31 -18.11
C SER A 59 -4.40 13.73 -19.10
N MET A 60 -4.46 12.39 -19.23
CA MET A 60 -5.34 11.72 -20.16
C MET A 60 -6.82 11.97 -19.82
N LYS A 61 -7.55 12.55 -20.78
CA LYS A 61 -9.00 12.75 -20.67
C LYS A 61 -9.75 11.55 -21.23
N THR A 62 -10.77 11.09 -20.52
CA THR A 62 -11.71 10.09 -21.04
C THR A 62 -12.62 10.73 -22.09
N LYS A 63 -12.81 10.08 -23.24
CA LYS A 63 -13.72 10.56 -24.30
C LYS A 63 -15.18 10.62 -23.86
N GLU A 64 -15.58 9.73 -22.95
CA GLU A 64 -16.93 9.63 -22.43
C GLU A 64 -16.85 9.65 -20.91
N THR A 65 -17.49 10.63 -20.29
CA THR A 65 -17.84 10.56 -18.87
C THR A 65 -19.05 9.63 -18.78
N PRO A 66 -19.01 8.56 -17.97
CA PRO A 66 -20.19 7.72 -17.79
C PRO A 66 -21.39 8.59 -17.41
N SER A 67 -22.54 8.38 -18.06
CA SER A 67 -23.77 9.14 -17.80
C SER A 67 -24.18 9.12 -16.32
N ASP A 68 -23.76 8.09 -15.60
CA ASP A 68 -24.04 7.89 -14.18
C ASP A 68 -22.96 8.43 -13.22
N TRP A 69 -21.92 9.12 -13.74
CA TRP A 69 -20.83 9.64 -12.91
C TRP A 69 -21.29 10.67 -11.86
N ASN A 70 -22.32 11.44 -12.21
CA ASN A 70 -22.97 12.41 -11.30
C ASN A 70 -24.26 11.86 -10.67
N SER A 71 -24.63 10.62 -10.96
CA SER A 71 -25.76 9.97 -10.32
C SER A 71 -25.34 9.65 -8.89
N SER A 72 -25.77 10.52 -7.96
CA SER A 72 -25.77 10.25 -6.52
C SER A 72 -26.74 9.10 -6.28
N GLY A 73 -26.29 7.87 -6.57
CA GLY A 73 -27.05 6.66 -6.28
C GLY A 73 -27.37 6.65 -4.80
N ASN A 74 -28.67 6.54 -4.46
CA ASN A 74 -29.13 6.39 -3.09
C ASN A 74 -28.24 5.39 -2.34
N PRO A 75 -27.84 5.65 -1.08
CA PRO A 75 -26.87 4.87 -0.34
C PRO A 75 -27.48 3.53 0.14
N SER A 76 -27.86 2.66 -0.79
CA SER A 76 -28.30 1.30 -0.47
C SER A 76 -27.13 0.42 -0.03
N GLY A 77 -25.88 0.81 -0.37
CA GLY A 77 -24.65 0.13 0.04
C GLY A 77 -24.15 0.44 1.45
N ALA A 78 -24.64 1.51 2.10
CA ALA A 78 -24.21 1.87 3.45
C ALA A 78 -24.62 0.79 4.48
N ARG A 79 -25.80 0.19 4.31
CA ARG A 79 -26.28 -0.93 5.14
C ARG A 79 -25.49 -2.22 4.92
N ALA A 80 -25.00 -2.46 3.70
CA ALA A 80 -24.20 -3.66 3.40
C ALA A 80 -22.79 -3.57 4.00
N ALA A 81 -22.20 -2.37 4.03
CA ALA A 81 -20.90 -2.15 4.66
C ALA A 81 -20.97 -2.28 6.20
N GLU A 82 -22.05 -1.81 6.82
CA GLU A 82 -22.24 -1.90 8.29
C GLU A 82 -22.27 -3.36 8.78
N GLY A 83 -22.91 -4.27 8.04
CA GLY A 83 -22.93 -5.70 8.35
C GLY A 83 -21.54 -6.35 8.30
N LEU A 84 -20.68 -5.93 7.36
CA LEU A 84 -19.31 -6.45 7.25
C LEU A 84 -18.43 -6.03 8.44
N TYR A 85 -18.60 -4.80 8.95
CA TYR A 85 -17.89 -4.36 10.16
C TYR A 85 -18.35 -5.15 11.40
N GLN A 86 -19.66 -5.33 11.58
CA GLN A 86 -20.21 -6.11 12.69
C GLN A 86 -19.76 -7.58 12.67
N ASP A 87 -19.69 -8.20 11.49
CA ASP A 87 -19.25 -9.59 11.36
C ASP A 87 -17.74 -9.73 11.65
N ASN A 88 -16.93 -8.75 11.25
CA ASN A 88 -15.51 -8.71 11.59
C ASN A 88 -15.27 -8.55 13.10
N GLU A 89 -16.04 -7.68 13.79
CA GLU A 89 -15.95 -7.51 15.25
C GLU A 89 -16.33 -8.78 16.02
N LYS A 90 -17.37 -9.49 15.59
CA LYS A 90 -17.78 -10.77 16.20
C LYS A 90 -16.71 -11.86 16.01
N ARG A 91 -16.05 -11.90 14.83
CA ARG A 91 -14.97 -12.85 14.57
C ARG A 91 -13.73 -12.54 15.39
N LEU A 92 -13.34 -11.26 15.47
CA LEU A 92 -12.20 -10.82 16.28
C LEU A 92 -12.42 -11.13 17.77
N THR A 93 -13.63 -10.89 18.28
CA THR A 93 -13.97 -11.20 19.68
C THR A 93 -13.89 -12.69 19.99
N ARG A 94 -14.31 -13.56 19.05
CA ARG A 94 -14.17 -15.01 19.18
C ARG A 94 -12.71 -15.45 19.16
N GLU A 95 -11.90 -14.89 18.27
CA GLU A 95 -10.48 -15.21 18.13
C GLU A 95 -9.69 -14.82 19.40
N ILE A 96 -9.92 -13.61 19.92
CA ILE A 96 -9.36 -13.15 21.20
C ILE A 96 -9.79 -14.05 22.36
N SER A 97 -11.06 -14.48 22.40
CA SER A 97 -11.55 -15.36 23.47
C SER A 97 -10.91 -16.75 23.45
N VAL A 98 -10.57 -17.27 22.26
CA VAL A 98 -9.85 -18.55 22.10
C VAL A 98 -8.39 -18.40 22.54
N GLU A 99 -7.76 -17.27 22.25
CA GLU A 99 -6.36 -16.99 22.63
C GLU A 99 -6.20 -16.84 24.16
N ILE A 100 -7.20 -16.29 24.85
CA ILE A 100 -7.19 -16.15 26.32
C ILE A 100 -7.34 -17.52 27.03
N GLN A 101 -8.06 -18.49 26.44
CA GLN A 101 -8.15 -19.85 27.01
C GLN A 101 -6.88 -20.70 26.78
N GLY A 102 -6.02 -20.33 25.84
CA GLY A 102 -4.77 -21.04 25.53
C GLY A 102 -3.62 -20.79 26.51
N LYS A 103 -3.65 -19.72 27.30
CA LYS A 103 -2.62 -19.43 28.32
C LYS A 103 -3.05 -19.98 29.68
N LYS A 104 -2.91 -21.29 29.87
CA LYS A 104 -2.86 -21.87 31.22
C LYS A 104 -1.70 -21.21 31.97
N GLN A 105 -2.04 -20.41 32.98
CA GLN A 105 -1.12 -19.92 33.99
C GLN A 105 -0.32 -21.11 34.53
N GLN A 106 1.00 -21.10 34.34
CA GLN A 106 1.86 -22.04 35.06
C GLN A 106 1.85 -21.65 36.55
N PRO A 107 1.56 -22.57 37.48
CA PRO A 107 1.61 -22.26 38.89
C PRO A 107 3.07 -22.03 39.31
N ALA A 108 3.33 -20.88 39.93
CA ALA A 108 4.63 -20.50 40.47
C ALA A 108 5.12 -21.55 41.48
N ARG A 109 6.27 -22.19 41.20
CA ARG A 109 6.96 -23.07 42.15
C ARG A 109 7.47 -22.23 43.33
N LYS A 110 6.92 -22.47 44.53
CA LYS A 110 7.44 -21.93 45.78
C LYS A 110 8.72 -22.69 46.18
N THR A 111 9.84 -21.99 46.28
CA THR A 111 11.11 -22.51 46.78
C THR A 111 11.04 -22.60 48.31
N ILE A 112 11.12 -23.81 48.87
CA ILE A 112 11.21 -24.02 50.32
C ILE A 112 12.70 -24.10 50.69
N HIS A 113 13.21 -23.09 51.42
CA HIS A 113 14.49 -23.20 52.11
C HIS A 113 14.29 -23.99 53.40
N LYS A 114 15.03 -25.08 53.58
CA LYS A 114 15.19 -25.73 54.89
C LYS A 114 16.47 -25.19 55.51
N TYR A 115 16.34 -24.68 56.73
CA TYR A 115 17.43 -24.37 57.65
C TYR A 115 18.13 -25.65 58.11
#